data_AF-A0A1S8AA69-F1
#
_entry.id   AF-A0A1S8AA69-F1
#
_cell.length_a   1.000
_cell.length_b   1.000
_cell.length_c   1.000
_cell.angle_alpha   90.00
_cell.angle_beta   90.00
_cell.angle_gamma   90.00
#
_symmetry.space_group_name_H-M   'P 1'
#
loop_
_entity.id
_entity.type
_entity.pdbx_description
1 polymer ?
#
loop_
_entity_poly.entity_id
_entity_poly.type
_entity_poly.pdbx_seq_one_letter_code
_entity_poly.pdbx_strand_id
1 'polypeptide(L)'
;MCAPERVDYVDKAMCNKTPTGRLAMTKFRDDGLLLPFGQSREAFTVPNPTMFNRPREWPMMDSADPRDGWSAKAFLQFDIGPAKNDEYGKLYYYIKHLFVAFHARLRSTAITFTHLHVDARRLFLILKGDRFHRVEVCPPAL
;
A
#
# COMPACT_ATOMS: atom_id res chain seq x y z
N MET A 1 20.28 -1.98 3.71
CA MET A 1 21.24 -2.64 2.80
C MET A 1 20.76 -4.07 2.56
N CYS A 2 20.52 -4.47 1.31
CA CYS A 2 20.07 -5.83 0.98
C CYS A 2 21.20 -6.84 1.17
N ALA A 3 20.85 -8.10 1.44
CA ALA A 3 21.83 -9.18 1.48
C ALA A 3 22.56 -9.29 0.13
N PRO A 4 23.88 -9.57 0.11
CA PRO A 4 24.67 -9.63 -1.14
C PRO A 4 24.09 -10.55 -2.20
N GLU A 5 23.46 -11.66 -1.80
CA GLU A 5 22.80 -12.60 -2.72
C GLU A 5 21.56 -12.04 -3.44
N ARG A 6 21.07 -10.86 -3.05
CA ARG A 6 19.83 -10.25 -3.58
C ARG A 6 20.07 -9.07 -4.52
N VAL A 7 21.33 -8.71 -4.78
CA VAL A 7 21.69 -7.57 -5.64
C VAL A 7 21.08 -7.70 -7.04
N ASP A 8 21.17 -8.87 -7.67
CA ASP A 8 20.60 -9.12 -9.01
C ASP A 8 19.07 -8.89 -9.06
N TYR A 9 18.34 -9.26 -8.01
CA TYR A 9 16.89 -9.01 -7.93
C TYR A 9 16.56 -7.52 -7.88
N VAL A 10 17.35 -6.75 -7.12
CA VAL A 10 17.18 -5.30 -7.00
C VAL A 10 17.53 -4.62 -8.33
N ASP A 11 18.65 -5.00 -8.94
CA ASP A 11 19.12 -4.42 -10.20
C ASP A 11 18.12 -4.66 -11.33
N LYS A 12 17.59 -5.87 -11.45
CA LYS A 12 16.50 -6.19 -12.40
C LYS A 12 15.27 -5.31 -12.18
N ALA A 13 14.87 -5.10 -10.92
CA ALA A 13 13.75 -4.22 -10.59
C ALA A 13 14.02 -2.75 -10.95
N MET A 14 15.27 -2.29 -10.82
CA MET A 14 15.71 -0.94 -11.17
C MET A 14 15.81 -0.71 -12.68
N CYS A 15 16.26 -1.70 -13.45
CA CYS A 15 16.36 -1.62 -14.92
C CYS A 15 15.03 -1.30 -15.59
N ASN A 16 13.92 -1.76 -15.01
CA ASN A 16 12.56 -1.54 -15.53
C ASN A 16 11.96 -0.17 -15.14
N LYS A 17 12.72 0.72 -14.49
CA LYS A 17 12.24 2.03 -14.04
C LYS A 17 12.88 3.19 -14.79
N THR A 18 12.14 4.29 -14.86
CA THR A 18 12.65 5.60 -15.29
C THR A 18 13.79 6.06 -14.38
N PRO A 19 14.68 6.98 -14.82
CA PRO A 19 15.72 7.52 -13.95
C PRO A 19 15.19 8.11 -12.63
N THR A 20 14.04 8.79 -12.67
CA THR A 20 13.40 9.37 -11.49
C THR A 20 12.70 8.32 -10.63
N GLY A 21 12.09 7.31 -11.25
CA GLY A 21 11.53 6.15 -10.55
C GLY A 21 12.59 5.32 -9.82
N ARG A 22 13.81 5.20 -10.38
CA ARG A 22 14.95 4.58 -9.69
C ARG A 22 15.35 5.37 -8.45
N LEU A 23 15.50 6.70 -8.57
CA LEU A 23 15.82 7.56 -7.42
C LEU A 23 14.76 7.45 -6.31
N ALA A 24 13.49 7.42 -6.69
CA ALA A 24 12.38 7.29 -5.75
C ALA A 24 12.38 5.93 -5.05
N MET A 25 12.58 4.83 -5.80
CA MET A 25 12.70 3.50 -5.21
C MET A 25 13.91 3.40 -4.28
N THR A 26 15.08 3.90 -4.68
CA THR A 26 16.28 3.89 -3.82
C THR A 26 16.00 4.60 -2.51
N LYS A 27 15.43 5.80 -2.56
CA LYS A 27 15.10 6.58 -1.37
C LYS A 27 14.14 5.84 -0.44
N PHE A 28 13.07 5.26 -0.99
CA PHE A 28 12.12 4.44 -0.23
C PHE A 28 12.77 3.20 0.39
N ARG A 29 13.74 2.57 -0.27
CA ARG A 29 14.45 1.41 0.28
C ARG A 29 15.42 1.80 1.40
N ASP A 30 15.93 3.02 1.37
CA ASP A 30 16.86 3.51 2.39
C ASP A 30 16.12 3.86 3.69
N ASP A 31 14.95 4.49 3.62
CA ASP A 31 14.22 4.99 4.79
C ASP A 31 12.87 4.30 5.09
N GLY A 32 12.31 3.56 4.13
CA GLY A 32 10.99 2.92 4.25
C GLY A 32 9.80 3.88 4.13
N LEU A 33 10.04 5.14 3.72
CA LEU A 33 9.04 6.21 3.77
C LEU A 33 8.49 6.54 2.37
N LEU A 34 7.18 6.31 2.18
CA LEU A 34 6.47 6.80 1.01
C LEU A 34 6.11 8.28 1.20
N LEU A 35 7.05 9.16 0.86
CA LEU A 35 6.91 10.61 0.98
C LEU A 35 7.41 11.33 -0.27
N PRO A 36 6.80 12.48 -0.64
CA PRO A 36 7.36 13.37 -1.64
C PRO A 36 8.81 13.75 -1.34
N PHE A 37 9.60 14.03 -2.39
CA PHE A 37 11.02 14.35 -2.24
C PHE A 37 11.28 15.57 -1.36
N GLY A 38 10.44 16.61 -1.49
CA GLY A 38 10.58 17.86 -0.73
C GLY A 38 10.06 17.80 0.71
N GLN A 39 9.48 16.69 1.15
CA GLN A 39 8.89 16.58 2.48
C GLN A 39 9.93 16.16 3.53
N SER A 40 9.92 16.84 4.69
CA SER A 40 10.77 16.48 5.82
C SER A 40 10.45 15.07 6.32
N ARG A 41 11.51 14.36 6.72
CA ARG A 41 11.48 12.98 7.24
C ARG A 41 11.74 12.91 8.73
N GLU A 42 12.06 14.04 9.37
CA GLU A 42 12.48 14.12 10.77
C GLU A 42 11.40 13.63 11.74
N ALA A 43 10.13 13.76 11.38
CA ALA A 43 9.01 13.30 12.19
C ALA A 43 8.80 11.77 12.17
N PHE A 44 9.46 11.04 11.26
CA PHE A 44 9.25 9.61 11.03
C PHE A 44 10.34 8.78 11.71
N THR A 45 10.35 8.79 13.04
CA THR A 45 11.36 8.08 13.86
C THR A 45 10.87 6.74 14.42
N VAL A 46 9.56 6.50 14.37
CA VAL A 46 8.94 5.28 14.91
C VAL A 46 8.42 4.42 13.75
N PRO A 47 8.86 3.16 13.64
CA PRO A 47 8.36 2.26 12.62
C PRO A 47 6.88 1.93 12.83
N ASN A 48 6.15 1.64 11.75
CA ASN A 48 4.75 1.25 11.86
C ASN A 48 4.61 -0.10 12.60
N PRO A 49 4.02 -0.15 13.81
CA PRO A 49 3.95 -1.38 14.59
C PRO A 49 3.13 -2.47 13.91
N THR A 50 2.21 -2.14 13.00
CA THR A 50 1.42 -3.15 12.27
C THR A 50 2.23 -3.94 11.26
N MET A 51 3.39 -3.41 10.81
CA MET A 51 4.28 -4.10 9.89
C MET A 51 5.24 -5.08 10.59
N PHE A 52 5.50 -4.89 11.88
CA PHE A 52 6.51 -5.65 12.64
C PHE A 52 5.86 -6.53 13.72
N ASN A 53 4.73 -7.15 13.39
CA ASN A 53 3.97 -7.98 14.33
C ASN A 53 4.64 -9.34 14.64
N ARG A 54 5.60 -9.77 13.82
CA ARG A 54 6.38 -10.99 14.02
C ARG A 54 7.85 -10.67 14.25
N PRO A 55 8.45 -11.14 15.36
CA PRO A 55 9.86 -10.91 15.63
C PRO A 55 10.73 -11.47 14.51
N ARG A 56 11.70 -10.67 14.04
CA ARG A 56 12.75 -11.09 13.09
C ARG A 56 12.24 -11.50 11.70
N GLU A 57 11.01 -11.14 11.35
CA GLU A 57 10.45 -11.33 10.01
C GLU A 57 10.33 -9.99 9.31
N TRP A 58 10.82 -9.91 8.07
CA TRP A 58 10.58 -8.75 7.21
C TRP A 58 9.30 -9.02 6.39
N PRO A 59 8.25 -8.19 6.52
CA PRO A 59 6.93 -8.51 5.97
C PRO A 59 6.82 -8.34 4.44
N MET A 60 7.84 -7.78 3.78
CA MET A 60 7.80 -7.44 2.36
C MET A 60 8.88 -8.22 1.60
N MET A 61 8.59 -8.61 0.35
CA MET A 61 9.62 -9.17 -0.52
C MET A 61 10.64 -8.10 -0.92
N ASP A 62 11.87 -8.50 -1.27
CA ASP A 62 12.90 -7.55 -1.70
C ASP A 62 12.52 -6.75 -2.95
N SER A 63 11.65 -7.31 -3.81
CA SER A 63 11.15 -6.66 -5.01
C SER A 63 9.90 -5.81 -4.76
N ALA A 64 9.37 -5.78 -3.54
CA ALA A 64 8.14 -5.06 -3.24
C ALA A 64 8.31 -3.55 -3.50
N ASP A 65 7.41 -2.99 -4.29
CA ASP A 65 7.33 -1.56 -4.59
C ASP A 65 5.94 -1.06 -4.16
N PRO A 66 5.83 0.05 -3.40
CA PRO A 66 4.54 0.58 -2.99
C PRO A 66 3.62 0.91 -4.16
N ARG A 67 4.16 1.11 -5.38
CA ARG A 67 3.39 1.35 -6.60
C ARG A 67 2.60 0.12 -7.06
N ASP A 68 3.03 -1.09 -6.73
CA ASP A 68 2.44 -2.33 -7.25
C ASP A 68 1.02 -2.58 -6.72
N GLY A 69 0.64 -1.94 -5.61
CA GLY A 69 -0.71 -2.02 -5.04
C GLY A 69 -1.74 -1.10 -5.73
N TRP A 70 -1.34 -0.29 -6.71
CA TRP A 70 -2.17 0.78 -7.26
C TRP A 70 -2.07 0.87 -8.78
N SER A 71 -3.13 1.39 -9.41
CA SER A 71 -3.10 1.66 -10.85
C SER A 71 -2.09 2.75 -11.18
N ALA A 72 -1.04 2.39 -11.94
CA ALA A 72 -0.02 3.31 -12.42
C ALA A 72 -0.61 4.53 -13.12
N LYS A 73 -1.63 4.32 -13.97
CA LYS A 73 -2.33 5.40 -14.66
C LYS A 73 -2.97 6.38 -13.67
N ALA A 74 -3.61 5.87 -12.62
CA ALA A 74 -4.36 6.69 -11.68
C ALA A 74 -3.46 7.66 -10.90
N PHE A 75 -2.34 7.18 -10.35
CA PHE A 75 -1.46 8.05 -9.58
C PHE A 75 -0.51 8.86 -10.45
N LEU A 76 -0.02 8.35 -11.59
CA LEU A 76 0.90 9.10 -12.46
C LEU A 76 0.22 10.32 -13.11
N GLN A 77 -1.09 10.23 -13.35
CA GLN A 77 -1.92 11.33 -13.87
C GLN A 77 -2.47 12.24 -12.78
N PHE A 78 -2.27 11.90 -11.50
CA PHE A 78 -2.71 12.73 -10.39
C PHE A 78 -1.88 14.01 -10.34
N ASP A 79 -2.55 15.16 -10.43
CA ASP A 79 -1.89 16.45 -10.44
C ASP A 79 -1.45 16.83 -9.02
N ILE A 80 -0.15 17.03 -8.86
CA ILE A 80 0.49 17.47 -7.61
C ILE A 80 1.24 18.79 -7.82
N GLY A 81 0.96 19.49 -8.92
CA GLY A 81 1.61 20.73 -9.31
C GLY A 81 2.97 20.52 -9.99
N PRO A 82 4.01 21.31 -9.65
CA PRO A 82 5.24 21.39 -10.44
C PRO A 82 6.12 20.13 -10.37
N ALA A 83 5.96 19.29 -9.34
CA ALA A 83 6.77 18.09 -9.10
C ALA A 83 6.37 16.89 -10.00
N LYS A 84 6.28 17.09 -11.32
CA LYS A 84 5.72 16.12 -12.27
C LYS A 84 6.44 14.76 -12.31
N ASN A 85 7.72 14.73 -11.94
CA ASN A 85 8.57 13.53 -11.98
C ASN A 85 8.69 12.82 -10.63
N ASP A 86 8.06 13.34 -9.57
CA ASP A 86 8.03 12.69 -8.27
C ASP A 86 6.96 11.59 -8.26
N GLU A 87 7.29 10.42 -8.82
CA GLU A 87 6.36 9.28 -8.92
C GLU A 87 5.84 8.82 -7.56
N TYR A 88 6.69 8.82 -6.52
CA TYR A 88 6.33 8.38 -5.18
C TYR A 88 5.54 9.46 -4.43
N GLY A 89 5.87 10.74 -4.64
CA GLY A 89 5.06 11.86 -4.16
C GLY A 89 3.67 11.87 -4.79
N LYS A 90 3.57 11.59 -6.10
CA LYS A 90 2.28 11.40 -6.79
C LYS A 90 1.46 10.29 -6.15
N LEU A 91 2.09 9.12 -5.92
CA LEU A 91 1.44 8.02 -5.23
C LEU A 91 0.97 8.42 -3.82
N TYR A 92 1.83 9.10 -3.03
CA TYR A 92 1.48 9.59 -1.70
C TYR A 92 0.23 10.49 -1.71
N TYR A 93 0.22 11.51 -2.57
CA TYR A 93 -0.90 12.45 -2.63
C TYR A 93 -2.18 11.81 -3.17
N TYR A 94 -2.06 10.91 -4.15
CA TYR A 94 -3.18 10.13 -4.65
C TYR A 94 -3.82 9.28 -3.55
N ILE A 95 -3.03 8.52 -2.80
CA ILE A 95 -3.52 7.68 -1.69
C ILE A 95 -4.14 8.54 -0.59
N LYS A 96 -3.48 9.66 -0.23
CA LYS A 96 -4.01 10.59 0.77
C LYS A 96 -5.37 11.16 0.34
N HIS A 97 -5.51 11.53 -0.93
CA HIS A 97 -6.77 12.00 -1.49
C HIS A 97 -7.85 10.91 -1.41
N LEU A 98 -7.52 9.67 -1.80
CA LEU A 98 -8.45 8.54 -1.70
C LEU A 98 -8.92 8.30 -0.27
N PHE A 99 -8.02 8.34 0.72
CA PHE A 99 -8.40 8.13 2.12
C PHE A 99 -9.29 9.25 2.66
N VAL A 100 -9.00 10.50 2.31
CA VAL A 100 -9.87 11.63 2.68
C VAL A 100 -11.26 11.46 2.07
N ALA A 101 -11.34 11.14 0.77
CA ALA A 101 -12.61 10.92 0.08
C ALA A 101 -13.39 9.72 0.65
N PHE A 102 -12.69 8.62 0.91
CA PHE A 102 -13.27 7.43 1.52
C PHE A 102 -13.84 7.73 2.91
N HIS A 103 -13.07 8.42 3.76
CA HIS A 103 -13.51 8.79 5.10
C HIS A 103 -14.68 9.78 5.08
N ALA A 104 -14.69 10.73 4.14
CA ALA A 104 -15.84 11.62 3.95
C ALA A 104 -17.10 10.83 3.57
N ARG A 105 -16.98 9.83 2.69
CA ARG A 105 -18.08 8.95 2.29
C ARG A 105 -18.56 8.05 3.43
N LEU A 106 -17.65 7.54 4.26
CA LEU A 106 -18.02 6.76 5.46
C LEU A 106 -18.91 7.56 6.41
N ARG A 107 -18.67 8.87 6.54
CA ARG A 107 -19.47 9.74 7.42
C ARG A 107 -20.88 10.01 6.88
N SER A 108 -21.06 10.03 5.56
CA SER A 108 -22.35 10.38 4.94
C SER A 108 -23.19 9.16 4.53
N THR A 109 -22.61 7.95 4.55
CA THR A 109 -23.29 6.73 4.10
C THR A 109 -23.58 5.82 5.27
N ALA A 110 -24.80 5.30 5.37
CA ALA A 110 -25.12 4.23 6.31
C ALA A 110 -24.44 2.92 5.85
N ILE A 111 -23.28 2.63 6.43
CA ILE A 111 -22.48 1.44 6.12
C ILE A 111 -22.42 0.57 7.38
N THR A 112 -22.81 -0.69 7.23
CA THR A 112 -22.72 -1.70 8.28
C THR A 112 -21.67 -2.73 7.87
N PHE A 113 -20.69 -2.97 8.74
CA PHE A 113 -19.71 -4.04 8.56
C PHE A 113 -20.08 -5.20 9.47
N THR A 114 -20.27 -6.38 8.89
CA THR A 114 -20.45 -7.62 9.64
C THR A 114 -19.23 -8.50 9.42
N HIS A 115 -18.46 -8.74 10.48
CA HIS A 115 -17.32 -9.65 10.45
C HIS A 115 -17.72 -10.99 11.06
N LEU A 116 -17.56 -12.07 10.30
CA LEU A 116 -17.85 -13.43 10.75
C LEU A 116 -16.60 -14.27 10.66
N HIS A 117 -16.17 -14.84 11.80
CA HIS A 117 -15.04 -15.75 11.86
C HIS A 117 -15.51 -17.20 11.64
N VAL A 118 -16.02 -17.46 10.43
CA VAL A 118 -16.55 -18.77 10.03
C VAL A 118 -16.14 -19.11 8.61
N ASP A 119 -16.07 -20.40 8.30
CA ASP A 119 -15.91 -20.86 6.93
C ASP A 119 -17.04 -20.29 6.06
N ALA A 120 -16.68 -19.64 4.95
CA ALA A 120 -17.64 -19.04 4.03
C ALA A 120 -18.70 -20.03 3.53
N ARG A 121 -18.34 -21.32 3.41
CA ARG A 121 -19.26 -22.40 3.05
C ARG A 121 -20.36 -22.62 4.07
N ARG A 122 -20.20 -22.17 5.31
CA ARG A 122 -21.21 -22.28 6.39
C ARG A 122 -22.06 -21.02 6.55
N LEU A 123 -21.81 -19.97 5.77
CA LEU A 123 -22.57 -18.72 5.87
C LEU A 123 -24.07 -18.92 5.70
N PHE A 124 -24.51 -19.83 4.83
CA PHE A 124 -25.92 -20.12 4.60
C PHE A 124 -26.65 -20.69 5.84
N LEU A 125 -25.91 -21.26 6.80
CA LEU A 125 -26.48 -21.77 8.06
C LEU A 125 -26.69 -20.65 9.09
N ILE A 126 -25.92 -19.56 8.97
CA ILE A 126 -25.83 -18.48 9.96
C ILE A 126 -26.64 -17.28 9.50
N LEU A 127 -26.49 -16.87 8.24
CA LEU A 127 -27.17 -15.74 7.64
C LEU A 127 -28.60 -16.15 7.26
N LYS A 128 -29.55 -15.90 8.17
CA LYS A 128 -30.97 -16.23 7.97
C LYS A 128 -31.74 -15.01 7.47
N GLY A 129 -31.72 -14.81 6.15
CA GLY A 129 -32.47 -13.74 5.49
C GLY A 129 -31.76 -12.38 5.44
N ASP A 130 -30.51 -12.31 5.92
CA ASP A 130 -29.67 -11.13 5.78
C ASP A 130 -29.32 -10.86 4.31
N ARG A 131 -29.26 -9.58 3.93
CA ARG A 131 -28.86 -9.14 2.59
C ARG A 131 -27.63 -8.27 2.68
N PHE A 132 -26.63 -8.59 1.85
CA PHE A 132 -25.37 -7.86 1.78
C PHE A 132 -25.16 -7.34 0.37
N HIS A 133 -24.66 -6.10 0.27
CA HIS A 133 -24.27 -5.52 -1.02
C HIS A 133 -22.99 -6.17 -1.58
N ARG A 134 -22.11 -6.64 -0.70
CA ARG A 134 -20.85 -7.29 -1.04
C ARG A 134 -20.46 -8.25 0.07
N VAL A 135 -19.95 -9.42 -0.31
CA VAL A 135 -19.37 -10.41 0.61
C VAL A 135 -17.93 -10.64 0.16
N GLU A 136 -16.99 -10.54 1.10
CA GLU A 136 -15.58 -10.85 0.87
C GLU A 136 -15.16 -11.99 1.79
N VAL A 137 -14.33 -12.89 1.27
CA VAL A 137 -13.85 -14.08 1.99
C VAL A 137 -12.34 -14.01 2.04
N CYS A 138 -11.77 -14.17 3.23
CA CYS A 138 -10.33 -14.34 3.37
C CYS A 138 -9.98 -15.81 3.02
N PRO A 139 -9.08 -16.05 2.04
CA PRO A 139 -8.63 -17.41 1.76
C PRO A 139 -7.90 -17.99 2.98
N PRO A 140 -7.94 -19.32 3.18
CA PRO A 140 -7.15 -19.96 4.23
C PRO A 140 -5.67 -19.63 4.03
N ALA A 141 -4.96 -19.35 5.13
CA ALA A 141 -3.52 -19.16 5.09
C ALA A 141 -2.86 -20.46 4.57
N LEU A 142 -2.07 -20.33 3.50
CA LEU A 142 -1.24 -21.40 2.94
C LEU A 142 -0.05 -21.71 3.86
#